data_AF-A0A8S2FD75-F1
#
_entry.id   AF-A0A8S2FD75-F1
#
_cell.length_a   1.000
_cell.length_b   1.000
_cell.length_c   1.000
_cell.angle_alpha   90.00
_cell.angle_beta   90.00
_cell.angle_gamma   90.00
#
_symmetry.space_group_name_H-M   'P 1'
#
loop_
_entity.id
_entity.type
_entity.pdbx_description
1 polymer ?
#
loop_
_entity_poly.entity_id
_entity_poly.type
_entity_poly.pdbx_seq_one_letter_code
_entity_poly.pdbx_strand_id
1 'polypeptide(L)'
;MAEDSNTYEREAITNWLEKYGTSPITRKLMTVDKLRTNTIVKRLVDEFESGLQKQMYRFILGIDVKKGDRLFVAFGKSVHKAQWINRANEPKIILMTISGARAQKEASFFVELTKHPHIVRTYGLVDYPDDKRNEGVMLLQEYGVMGDLLEFLSTLENVPKEAVLCEMFMQIADAMTFLAYNRIVHGDLACRNVLLYHFDPNEPKNNVVKVTDFGLSRGSTVYLSVSSSATTTL
;
A
#
# COMPACT_ATOMS: atom_id res chain seq x y z
N MET A 1 4.87 28.52 3.58
CA MET A 1 5.16 29.67 4.45
C MET A 1 5.81 30.73 3.59
N ALA A 2 5.18 31.89 3.51
CA ALA A 2 5.70 33.03 2.78
C ALA A 2 6.41 34.01 3.74
N GLU A 3 7.13 34.99 3.19
CA GLU A 3 7.85 36.02 3.97
C GLU A 3 6.90 36.87 4.83
N ASP A 4 5.62 36.92 4.49
CA ASP A 4 4.57 37.57 5.28
C ASP A 4 4.14 36.74 6.51
N SER A 5 4.85 35.65 6.81
CA SER A 5 4.61 34.71 7.92
C SER A 5 3.29 33.95 7.83
N ASN A 6 2.59 34.02 6.70
CA ASN A 6 1.38 33.23 6.46
C ASN A 6 1.71 31.88 5.81
N THR A 7 0.83 30.91 6.04
CA THR A 7 0.87 29.59 5.41
C THR A 7 -0.34 29.42 4.51
N TYR A 8 -0.09 28.90 3.32
CA TYR A 8 -1.08 28.73 2.27
C TYR A 8 -0.96 27.30 1.71
N GLU A 9 -2.06 26.77 1.18
CA GLU A 9 -2.06 25.57 0.35
C GLU A 9 -1.26 25.86 -0.95
N ARG A 10 -0.47 24.88 -1.40
CA ARG A 10 0.56 25.08 -2.44
C ARG A 10 -0.07 25.39 -3.80
N GLU A 11 -1.10 24.68 -4.21
CA GLU A 11 -1.76 24.90 -5.50
C GLU A 11 -2.44 26.26 -5.53
N ALA A 12 -3.19 26.60 -4.48
CA ALA A 12 -3.91 27.86 -4.33
C ALA A 12 -2.99 29.09 -4.33
N ILE A 13 -1.86 29.04 -3.62
CA ILE A 13 -0.92 30.18 -3.60
C ILE A 13 -0.17 30.32 -4.93
N THR A 14 0.15 29.19 -5.59
CA THR A 14 0.83 29.23 -6.90
C THR A 14 -0.08 29.88 -7.94
N ASN A 15 -1.33 29.41 -8.04
CA ASN A 15 -2.35 29.98 -8.93
C ASN A 15 -2.62 31.47 -8.64
N TRP A 16 -2.65 31.86 -7.35
CA TRP A 16 -2.83 33.26 -6.96
C TRP A 16 -1.65 34.14 -7.40
N LEU A 17 -0.42 33.70 -7.15
CA LEU A 17 0.78 34.47 -7.49
C LEU A 17 0.97 34.60 -9.00
N GLU A 18 0.62 33.56 -9.77
CA GLU A 18 0.61 33.63 -11.24
C GLU A 18 -0.38 34.68 -11.76
N LYS A 19 -1.56 34.78 -11.13
CA LYS A 19 -2.62 35.70 -11.55
C LYS A 19 -2.44 37.14 -11.07
N TYR A 20 -1.91 37.34 -9.86
CA TYR A 20 -1.93 38.65 -9.18
C TYR A 20 -0.56 39.14 -8.71
N GLY A 21 0.49 38.31 -8.70
CA GLY A 21 1.86 38.70 -8.31
C GLY A 21 2.01 39.28 -6.90
N THR A 22 1.05 39.03 -6.01
CA THR A 22 0.95 39.66 -4.69
C THR A 22 0.50 38.68 -3.62
N SER A 23 0.86 38.93 -2.37
CA SER A 23 0.34 38.20 -1.21
C SER A 23 -1.19 38.33 -1.15
N PRO A 24 -1.94 37.23 -1.01
CA PRO A 24 -3.41 37.27 -0.87
C PRO A 24 -3.88 38.11 0.32
N ILE A 25 -3.08 38.18 1.38
CA ILE A 25 -3.45 38.84 2.63
C ILE A 25 -2.92 40.28 2.67
N THR A 26 -1.62 40.45 2.46
CA THR A 26 -0.97 41.77 2.64
C THR A 26 -1.02 42.63 1.38
N ARG A 27 -1.38 42.04 0.23
CA ARG A 27 -1.39 42.66 -1.11
C ARG A 27 -0.04 43.23 -1.56
N LYS A 28 1.04 42.92 -0.84
CA LYS A 28 2.41 43.30 -1.23
C LYS A 28 2.94 42.36 -2.30
N LEU A 29 3.87 42.85 -3.11
CA LEU A 29 4.52 42.06 -4.16
C LEU A 29 5.13 40.78 -3.56
N MET A 30 4.84 39.65 -4.18
CA MET A 30 5.32 38.35 -3.74
C MET A 30 5.50 37.45 -4.95
N THR A 31 6.49 36.57 -4.90
CA THR A 31 6.86 35.68 -5.99
C THR A 31 7.03 34.25 -5.48
N VAL A 32 6.87 33.27 -6.37
CA VAL A 32 6.83 31.84 -6.00
C VAL A 32 8.15 31.36 -5.39
N ASP A 33 9.28 31.91 -5.84
CA ASP A 33 10.63 31.62 -5.32
C ASP A 33 10.81 32.00 -3.84
N LYS A 34 9.98 32.92 -3.34
CA LYS A 34 9.98 33.33 -1.93
C LYS A 34 9.16 32.41 -1.03
N LEU A 35 8.43 31.45 -1.61
CA LEU A 35 7.67 30.48 -0.84
C LEU A 35 8.60 29.38 -0.31
N ARG A 36 8.51 29.12 1.00
CA ARG A 36 9.19 27.98 1.63
C ARG A 36 8.18 26.96 2.09
N THR A 37 8.52 25.68 2.00
CA THR A 37 7.70 24.61 2.59
C THR A 37 7.59 24.83 4.09
N ASN A 38 6.37 24.82 4.64
CA ASN A 38 6.19 24.86 6.09
C ASN A 38 6.43 23.44 6.63
N THR A 39 7.66 23.14 7.01
CA THR A 39 8.05 21.81 7.51
C THR A 39 7.41 21.48 8.85
N ILE A 40 7.05 22.48 9.66
CA ILE A 40 6.35 22.28 10.94
C ILE A 40 4.92 21.86 10.68
N VAL A 41 4.17 22.61 9.86
CA VAL A 41 2.78 22.24 9.52
C VAL A 41 2.73 20.89 8.81
N LYS A 42 3.65 20.65 7.87
CA LYS A 42 3.74 19.33 7.21
C LYS A 42 3.97 18.22 8.24
N ARG A 43 4.93 18.39 9.14
CA ARG A 43 5.21 17.40 10.20
C ARG A 43 4.01 17.19 11.11
N LEU A 44 3.30 18.25 11.51
CA LEU A 44 2.11 18.14 12.36
C LEU A 44 0.96 17.42 11.64
N VAL A 45 0.76 17.67 10.35
CA VAL A 45 -0.22 16.94 9.54
C VAL A 45 0.18 15.47 9.42
N ASP A 46 1.44 15.19 9.09
CA ASP A 46 1.97 13.82 9.01
C ASP A 46 1.84 13.08 10.37
N GLU A 47 2.12 13.76 11.48
CA GLU A 47 1.97 13.23 12.85
C GLU A 47 0.51 12.99 13.22
N PHE A 48 -0.39 13.91 12.85
CA PHE A 48 -1.82 13.79 13.10
C PHE A 48 -2.46 12.68 12.26
N GLU A 49 -2.14 12.61 10.97
CA GLU A 49 -2.57 11.52 10.08
C GLU A 49 -2.02 10.17 10.56
N SER A 50 -0.76 10.12 10.98
CA SER A 50 -0.16 8.92 11.59
C SER A 50 -0.87 8.55 12.90
N GLY A 51 -1.26 9.52 13.72
CA GLY A 51 -2.01 9.30 14.96
C GLY A 51 -3.41 8.73 14.72
N LEU A 52 -4.16 9.30 13.77
CA LEU A 52 -5.47 8.81 13.36
C LEU A 52 -5.39 7.43 12.71
N GLN A 53 -4.40 7.19 11.85
CA GLN A 53 -4.13 5.86 11.28
C GLN A 53 -3.76 4.84 12.35
N LYS A 54 -3.03 5.21 13.40
CA LYS A 54 -2.71 4.26 14.49
C LYS A 54 -3.93 3.78 15.26
N GLN A 55 -4.98 4.58 15.38
CA GLN A 55 -6.23 4.17 16.05
C GLN A 55 -7.19 3.41 15.13
N MET A 56 -7.29 3.79 13.86
CA MET A 56 -8.28 3.18 12.95
C MET A 56 -7.86 1.81 12.40
N TYR A 57 -6.57 1.45 12.51
CA TYR A 57 -5.96 0.26 11.92
C TYR A 57 -5.40 -0.68 13.00
N ARG A 58 -6.03 -0.73 14.19
CA ARG A 58 -5.71 -1.68 15.26
C ARG A 58 -6.91 -2.55 15.59
N PHE A 59 -6.70 -3.86 15.59
CA PHE A 59 -7.68 -4.88 15.94
C PHE A 59 -7.15 -5.71 17.10
N ILE A 60 -8.03 -6.36 17.84
CA ILE A 60 -7.66 -7.23 18.97
C ILE A 60 -8.05 -8.66 18.68
N LEU A 61 -7.10 -9.58 18.79
CA LEU A 61 -7.37 -11.01 18.60
C LEU A 61 -8.28 -11.54 19.70
N GLY A 62 -9.34 -12.25 19.31
CA GLY A 62 -10.37 -12.78 20.20
C GLY A 62 -11.49 -11.79 20.53
N ILE A 63 -11.36 -10.52 20.14
CA ILE A 63 -12.41 -9.49 20.29
C ILE A 63 -12.94 -9.08 18.90
N ASP A 64 -12.06 -8.60 18.03
CA ASP A 64 -12.44 -8.14 16.68
C ASP A 64 -12.34 -9.25 15.64
N VAL A 65 -11.33 -10.12 15.78
CA VAL A 65 -11.01 -11.18 14.81
C VAL A 65 -10.65 -12.48 15.50
N LYS A 66 -11.00 -13.60 14.87
CA LYS A 66 -10.67 -14.96 15.32
C LYS A 66 -9.64 -15.59 14.38
N LYS A 67 -8.57 -16.15 14.95
CA LYS A 67 -7.56 -16.94 14.22
C LYS A 67 -8.08 -18.35 13.96
N GLY A 68 -7.94 -18.81 12.72
CA GLY A 68 -8.27 -20.16 12.28
C GLY A 68 -7.03 -20.95 11.86
N ASP A 69 -7.23 -21.89 10.95
CA ASP A 69 -6.19 -22.83 10.50
C ASP A 69 -5.01 -22.11 9.85
N ARG A 70 -3.83 -22.69 10.03
CA ARG A 70 -2.60 -22.22 9.38
C ARG A 70 -2.63 -22.56 7.89
N LEU A 71 -2.41 -21.55 7.05
CA LEU A 71 -2.31 -21.69 5.61
C LEU A 71 -0.87 -21.93 5.18
N PHE A 72 0.06 -21.13 5.71
CA PHE A 72 1.43 -21.08 5.19
C PHE A 72 2.43 -20.63 6.26
N VAL A 73 3.69 -21.07 6.14
CA VAL A 73 4.83 -20.59 6.93
C VAL A 73 6.07 -20.57 6.04
N ALA A 74 6.74 -19.42 5.95
CA ALA A 74 8.07 -19.33 5.32
C ALA A 74 8.82 -18.10 5.80
N PHE A 75 10.16 -18.18 5.84
CA PHE A 75 11.06 -17.04 6.06
C PHE A 75 10.67 -16.11 7.22
N GLY A 76 10.27 -16.66 8.37
CA GLY A 76 9.86 -15.86 9.53
C GLY A 76 8.47 -15.22 9.42
N LYS A 77 7.69 -15.60 8.40
CA LYS A 77 6.28 -15.24 8.21
C LYS A 77 5.40 -16.46 8.43
N SER A 78 4.22 -16.26 9.01
CA SER A 78 3.17 -17.27 9.06
C SER A 78 1.82 -16.66 8.70
N VAL A 79 1.01 -17.39 7.95
CA VAL A 79 -0.31 -16.95 7.49
C VAL A 79 -1.35 -17.93 7.98
N HIS A 80 -2.43 -17.41 8.56
CA HIS A 80 -3.56 -18.18 9.06
C HIS A 80 -4.86 -17.64 8.49
N LYS A 81 -5.85 -18.52 8.28
CA LYS A 81 -7.23 -18.10 8.04
C LYS A 81 -7.71 -17.26 9.22
N ALA A 82 -8.61 -16.32 8.96
CA ALA A 82 -9.24 -15.54 10.00
C ALA A 82 -10.70 -15.23 9.70
N GLN A 83 -11.42 -14.83 10.74
CA GLN A 83 -12.84 -14.48 10.65
C GLN A 83 -13.12 -13.24 11.50
N TRP A 84 -13.98 -12.35 11.01
CA TRP A 84 -14.47 -11.23 11.78
C TRP A 84 -15.41 -11.72 12.88
N ILE A 85 -15.30 -11.13 14.07
CA ILE A 85 -16.19 -11.40 15.19
C ILE A 85 -17.29 -10.33 15.18
N ASN A 86 -18.56 -10.73 15.24
CA ASN A 86 -19.73 -9.85 15.30
C ASN A 86 -19.87 -8.84 14.14
N ARG A 87 -19.25 -9.10 12.98
CA ARG A 87 -19.43 -8.30 11.76
C ARG A 87 -19.90 -9.18 10.61
N ALA A 88 -21.18 -9.06 10.26
CA ALA A 88 -21.74 -9.75 9.10
C ALA A 88 -21.34 -9.02 7.80
N ASN A 89 -21.18 -9.78 6.71
CA ASN A 89 -20.87 -9.28 5.36
C ASN A 89 -19.50 -8.61 5.16
N GLU A 90 -18.57 -8.79 6.10
CA GLU A 90 -17.19 -8.33 5.92
C GLU A 90 -16.41 -9.24 4.96
N PRO A 91 -15.37 -8.73 4.26
CA PRO A 91 -14.57 -9.50 3.33
C PRO A 91 -13.81 -10.63 4.05
N LYS A 92 -13.46 -11.68 3.30
CA LYS A 92 -12.63 -12.76 3.85
C LYS A 92 -11.23 -12.23 4.16
N ILE A 93 -10.68 -12.69 5.28
CA ILE A 93 -9.45 -12.17 5.86
C ILE A 93 -8.47 -13.28 6.24
N ILE A 94 -7.19 -12.90 6.30
CA ILE A 94 -6.11 -13.70 6.86
C ILE A 94 -5.35 -12.91 7.92
N LEU A 95 -4.70 -13.64 8.83
CA LEU A 95 -3.74 -13.10 9.77
C LEU A 95 -2.34 -13.49 9.33
N MET A 96 -1.53 -12.48 9.02
CA MET A 96 -0.11 -12.64 8.69
C MET A 96 0.72 -12.22 9.90
N THR A 97 1.52 -13.13 10.45
CA THR A 97 2.48 -12.82 11.52
C THR A 97 3.87 -12.73 10.91
N ILE A 98 4.58 -11.63 11.20
CA ILE A 98 5.96 -11.38 10.82
C ILE A 98 6.80 -11.42 12.09
N SER A 99 7.78 -12.31 12.15
CA SER A 99 8.67 -12.46 13.31
C SER A 99 10.04 -11.82 13.05
N GLY A 100 10.78 -11.55 14.12
CA GLY A 100 12.16 -11.05 14.07
C GLY A 100 12.32 -9.54 14.21
N ALA A 101 13.57 -9.09 14.28
CA ALA A 101 13.92 -7.73 14.69
C ALA A 101 13.40 -6.61 13.77
N ARG A 102 13.02 -6.94 12.53
CA ARG A 102 12.50 -5.97 11.54
C ARG A 102 10.98 -6.02 11.37
N ALA A 103 10.28 -6.87 12.13
CA ALA A 103 8.84 -7.10 11.98
C ALA A 103 8.01 -5.82 12.03
N GLN A 104 8.29 -4.92 12.97
CA GLN A 104 7.58 -3.64 13.09
C GLN A 104 7.73 -2.76 11.85
N LYS A 105 8.96 -2.68 11.31
CA LYS A 105 9.23 -1.89 10.11
C LYS A 105 8.53 -2.47 8.88
N GLU A 106 8.57 -3.79 8.74
CA GLU A 106 7.90 -4.49 7.64
C GLU A 106 6.38 -4.36 7.74
N ALA A 107 5.82 -4.49 8.95
CA ALA A 107 4.39 -4.32 9.20
C ALA A 107 3.88 -2.92 8.84
N SER A 108 4.58 -1.86 9.27
CA SER A 108 4.22 -0.48 8.90
C SER A 108 4.25 -0.27 7.39
N PHE A 109 5.22 -0.88 6.71
CA PHE A 109 5.33 -0.81 5.26
C PHE A 109 4.11 -1.44 4.54
N PHE A 110 3.62 -2.59 5.01
CA PHE A 110 2.39 -3.19 4.47
C PHE A 110 1.15 -2.29 4.64
N VAL A 111 1.03 -1.61 5.78
CA VAL A 111 -0.08 -0.68 6.03
C VAL A 111 -0.01 0.54 5.10
N GLU A 112 1.18 1.07 4.82
CA GLU A 112 1.36 2.23 3.92
C GLU A 112 0.99 1.91 2.46
N LEU A 113 1.25 0.68 2.00
CA LEU A 113 0.99 0.25 0.62
C LEU A 113 -0.49 0.03 0.29
N THR A 114 -1.37 -0.03 1.29
CA THR A 114 -2.76 -0.45 1.14
C THR A 114 -3.66 0.49 0.30
N LYS A 115 -3.09 1.56 -0.28
CA LYS A 115 -3.80 2.63 -1.00
C LYS A 115 -4.13 2.28 -2.46
N HIS A 116 -3.57 1.20 -3.00
CA HIS A 116 -3.72 0.84 -4.41
C HIS A 116 -4.70 -0.33 -4.61
N PRO A 117 -5.63 -0.28 -5.60
CA PRO A 117 -6.63 -1.33 -5.81
C PRO A 117 -6.04 -2.70 -6.17
N HIS A 118 -4.90 -2.72 -6.88
CA HIS A 118 -4.21 -3.92 -7.35
C HIS A 118 -3.04 -4.37 -6.45
N ILE A 119 -3.00 -3.90 -5.19
CA ILE A 119 -2.09 -4.38 -4.14
C ILE A 119 -2.93 -4.94 -3.00
N VAL A 120 -2.48 -6.05 -2.40
CA VAL A 120 -3.18 -6.67 -1.27
C VAL A 120 -3.37 -5.67 -0.13
N ARG A 121 -4.64 -5.48 0.24
CA ARG A 121 -5.09 -4.58 1.29
C ARG A 121 -4.67 -5.11 2.65
N THR A 122 -3.97 -4.27 3.41
CA THR A 122 -3.68 -4.50 4.83
C THR A 122 -4.59 -3.60 5.65
N TYR A 123 -5.55 -4.21 6.34
CA TYR A 123 -6.52 -3.49 7.18
C TYR A 123 -5.89 -2.90 8.43
N GLY A 124 -4.80 -3.48 8.93
CA GLY A 124 -4.12 -2.96 10.11
C GLY A 124 -3.32 -3.99 10.89
N LEU A 125 -2.86 -3.57 12.06
CA LEU A 125 -2.17 -4.40 13.06
C LEU A 125 -3.19 -5.12 13.94
N VAL A 126 -2.81 -6.30 14.43
CA VAL A 126 -3.61 -7.08 15.38
C VAL A 126 -2.82 -7.26 16.67
N ASP A 127 -3.36 -6.70 17.76
CA ASP A 127 -2.82 -6.83 19.10
C ASP A 127 -3.29 -8.16 19.72
N TYR A 128 -2.41 -8.80 20.48
CA TYR A 128 -2.72 -10.00 21.26
C TYR A 128 -2.85 -9.62 22.74
N PRO A 129 -3.99 -9.86 23.40
CA PRO A 129 -4.20 -9.42 24.79
C PRO A 129 -3.16 -9.96 25.79
N ASP A 130 -2.63 -11.16 25.55
CA ASP A 130 -1.64 -11.83 26.40
C ASP A 130 -0.25 -11.87 25.72
N ASP A 131 0.28 -10.71 25.32
CA ASP A 131 1.54 -10.50 24.56
C ASP A 131 2.83 -10.90 25.31
N LYS A 132 2.78 -11.97 26.11
CA LYS A 132 3.94 -12.56 26.79
C LYS A 132 4.79 -13.45 25.88
N ARG A 133 4.32 -13.74 24.66
CA ARG A 133 4.93 -14.75 23.78
C ARG A 133 5.92 -14.19 22.75
N ASN A 134 6.01 -12.87 22.57
CA ASN A 134 6.95 -12.22 21.65
C ASN A 134 6.96 -12.89 20.25
N GLU A 135 5.78 -13.27 19.74
CA GLU A 135 5.64 -14.10 18.53
C GLU A 135 5.80 -13.31 17.22
N GLY A 136 5.96 -11.99 17.30
CA GLY A 136 6.11 -11.09 16.16
C GLY A 136 4.93 -10.13 16.02
N VAL A 137 4.88 -9.40 14.90
CA VAL A 137 3.82 -8.44 14.59
C VAL A 137 2.77 -9.12 13.73
N MET A 138 1.50 -9.01 14.12
CA MET A 138 0.38 -9.59 13.37
C MET A 138 -0.34 -8.52 12.55
N LEU A 139 -0.64 -8.85 11.30
CA LEU A 139 -1.33 -8.03 10.33
C LEU A 139 -2.65 -8.69 9.93
N LEU A 140 -3.67 -7.87 9.74
CA LEU A 140 -4.95 -8.26 9.17
C LEU A 140 -4.98 -7.88 7.69
N GLN A 141 -5.12 -8.85 6.79
CA GLN A 141 -5.15 -8.61 5.35
C GLN A 141 -6.37 -9.25 4.69
N GLU A 142 -6.75 -8.75 3.52
CA GLU A 142 -7.74 -9.43 2.69
C GLU A 142 -7.22 -10.79 2.21
N TYR A 143 -8.16 -11.72 2.03
CA TYR A 143 -7.84 -13.08 1.60
C TYR A 143 -8.07 -13.26 0.09
N GLY A 144 -7.01 -13.58 -0.64
CA GLY A 144 -7.08 -14.05 -2.04
C GLY A 144 -7.69 -15.45 -2.11
N VAL A 145 -9.02 -15.51 -2.23
CA VAL A 145 -9.80 -16.75 -2.09
C VAL A 145 -9.51 -17.80 -3.15
N MET A 146 -8.99 -17.39 -4.31
CA MET A 146 -8.64 -18.28 -5.42
C MET A 146 -7.16 -18.70 -5.41
N GLY A 147 -6.40 -18.30 -4.39
CA GLY A 147 -4.97 -18.62 -4.28
C GLY A 147 -4.08 -17.72 -5.13
N ASP A 148 -2.85 -18.16 -5.35
CA ASP A 148 -1.89 -17.46 -6.19
C ASP A 148 -2.09 -17.79 -7.68
N LEU A 149 -1.68 -16.85 -8.53
CA LEU A 149 -1.88 -16.90 -9.96
C LEU A 149 -1.08 -18.03 -10.63
N LEU A 150 0.07 -18.42 -10.06
CA LEU A 150 0.89 -19.52 -10.60
C LEU A 150 0.17 -20.85 -10.47
N GLU A 151 -0.27 -21.19 -9.25
CA GLU A 151 -1.03 -22.42 -9.00
C GLU A 151 -2.32 -22.39 -9.80
N PHE A 152 -3.08 -21.29 -9.75
CA PHE A 152 -4.35 -21.17 -10.45
C PHE A 152 -4.21 -21.43 -11.96
N LEU A 153 -3.32 -20.72 -12.65
CA LEU A 153 -3.13 -20.89 -14.09
C LEU A 153 -2.65 -22.30 -14.45
N SER A 154 -1.88 -22.95 -13.58
CA SER A 154 -1.40 -24.32 -13.79
C SER A 154 -2.50 -25.37 -13.69
N THR A 155 -3.61 -25.06 -12.99
CA THR A 155 -4.76 -25.97 -12.83
C THR A 155 -5.79 -25.85 -13.95
N LEU A 156 -5.69 -24.84 -14.82
CA LEU A 156 -6.66 -24.64 -15.89
C LEU A 156 -6.47 -25.68 -17.00
N GLU A 157 -7.55 -26.37 -17.37
CA GLU A 157 -7.56 -27.29 -18.50
C GLU A 157 -7.31 -26.57 -19.83
N ASN A 158 -7.76 -25.32 -19.94
CA ASN A 158 -7.65 -24.50 -21.13
C ASN A 158 -7.00 -23.16 -20.81
N VAL A 159 -6.15 -22.69 -21.72
CA VAL A 159 -5.53 -21.36 -21.62
C VAL A 159 -6.63 -20.29 -21.66
N PRO A 160 -6.65 -19.33 -20.72
CA PRO A 160 -7.59 -18.22 -20.77
C PRO A 160 -7.49 -17.42 -22.08
N LYS A 161 -8.58 -16.77 -22.46
CA LYS A 161 -8.57 -15.84 -23.61
C LYS A 161 -7.50 -14.77 -23.40
N GLU A 162 -6.82 -14.39 -24.48
CA GLU A 162 -5.77 -13.36 -24.45
C GLU A 162 -6.24 -12.07 -23.75
N ALA A 163 -7.45 -11.60 -24.04
CA ALA A 163 -8.01 -10.41 -23.41
C ALA A 163 -8.09 -10.50 -21.88
N VAL A 164 -8.37 -11.69 -21.31
CA VAL A 164 -8.39 -11.91 -19.84
C VAL A 164 -6.97 -11.83 -19.28
N LEU A 165 -6.00 -12.43 -19.95
CA LEU A 165 -4.59 -12.38 -19.55
C LEU A 165 -4.05 -10.94 -19.62
N CYS A 166 -4.40 -10.19 -20.68
CA CYS A 166 -4.04 -8.79 -20.83
C CYS A 166 -4.62 -7.92 -19.71
N GLU A 167 -5.88 -8.14 -19.33
CA GLU A 167 -6.49 -7.40 -18.22
C GLU A 167 -5.75 -7.64 -16.90
N MET A 168 -5.47 -8.90 -16.55
CA MET A 168 -4.69 -9.22 -15.35
C MET A 168 -3.28 -8.60 -15.41
N PHE A 169 -2.63 -8.62 -16.58
CA PHE A 169 -1.32 -8.00 -16.77
C PHE A 169 -1.38 -6.48 -16.57
N MET A 170 -2.40 -5.80 -17.10
CA MET A 170 -2.58 -4.35 -16.91
C MET A 170 -2.75 -3.99 -15.44
N GLN A 171 -3.51 -4.77 -14.67
CA GLN A 171 -3.67 -4.58 -13.23
C GLN A 171 -2.34 -4.74 -12.46
N ILE A 172 -1.53 -5.74 -12.82
CA ILE A 172 -0.19 -5.94 -12.25
C ILE A 172 0.71 -4.76 -12.62
N ALA A 173 0.70 -4.32 -13.89
CA ALA A 173 1.51 -3.19 -14.37
C ALA A 173 1.13 -1.87 -13.68
N ASP A 174 -0.16 -1.64 -13.42
CA ASP A 174 -0.68 -0.51 -12.67
C ASP A 174 -0.16 -0.52 -11.21
N ALA A 175 -0.22 -1.67 -10.52
CA ALA A 175 0.38 -1.82 -9.19
C ALA A 175 1.89 -1.54 -9.19
N MET A 176 2.62 -2.06 -10.18
CA MET A 176 4.07 -1.85 -10.29
C MET A 176 4.43 -0.41 -10.61
N THR A 177 3.61 0.28 -11.39
CA THR A 177 3.71 1.72 -11.64
C THR A 177 3.57 2.50 -10.33
N PHE A 178 2.56 2.17 -9.52
CA PHE A 178 2.40 2.77 -8.19
C PHE A 178 3.62 2.54 -7.28
N LEU A 179 4.18 1.32 -7.23
CA LEU A 179 5.39 1.05 -6.45
C LEU A 179 6.58 1.90 -6.93
N ALA A 180 6.77 1.99 -8.26
CA ALA A 180 7.84 2.78 -8.85
C ALA A 180 7.73 4.27 -8.50
N TYR A 181 6.52 4.86 -8.55
CA TYR A 181 6.28 6.24 -8.11
C TYR A 181 6.62 6.47 -6.64
N ASN A 182 6.40 5.47 -5.79
CA ASN A 182 6.76 5.50 -4.37
C ASN A 182 8.22 5.10 -4.11
N ARG A 183 9.04 4.91 -5.17
CA ARG A 183 10.46 4.50 -5.11
C ARG A 183 10.67 3.15 -4.43
N ILE A 184 9.69 2.27 -4.58
CA ILE A 184 9.69 0.92 -4.02
C ILE A 184 9.99 -0.06 -5.14
N VAL A 185 11.01 -0.88 -4.94
CA VAL A 185 11.27 -2.04 -5.80
C VAL A 185 10.72 -3.26 -5.08
N HIS A 186 9.80 -3.98 -5.73
CA HIS A 186 9.22 -5.19 -5.14
C HIS A 186 10.29 -6.25 -4.82
N GLY A 187 11.20 -6.48 -5.77
CA GLY A 187 12.35 -7.38 -5.63
C GLY A 187 12.05 -8.87 -5.81
N ASP A 188 10.78 -9.26 -5.95
CA ASP A 188 10.38 -10.65 -6.16
C ASP A 188 9.03 -10.75 -6.90
N LEU A 189 8.82 -9.93 -7.93
CA LEU A 189 7.58 -10.01 -8.70
C LEU A 189 7.54 -11.31 -9.52
N ALA A 190 6.58 -12.17 -9.23
CA ALA A 190 6.33 -13.43 -9.91
C ALA A 190 4.85 -13.84 -9.74
N CYS A 191 4.32 -14.74 -10.58
CA CYS A 191 2.91 -15.16 -10.49
C CYS A 191 2.53 -15.75 -9.12
N ARG A 192 3.46 -16.40 -8.41
CA ARG A 192 3.24 -16.89 -7.03
C ARG A 192 2.98 -15.76 -6.01
N ASN A 193 3.42 -14.54 -6.33
CA ASN A 193 3.26 -13.33 -5.52
C ASN A 193 2.15 -12.42 -6.08
N VAL A 194 1.25 -12.98 -6.90
CA VAL A 194 0.03 -12.33 -7.36
C VAL A 194 -1.15 -13.19 -6.93
N LEU A 195 -2.07 -12.63 -6.14
CA LEU A 195 -3.26 -13.34 -5.68
C LEU A 195 -4.45 -13.04 -6.57
N LEU A 196 -5.28 -14.06 -6.80
CA LEU A 196 -6.50 -13.96 -7.58
C LEU A 196 -7.72 -13.84 -6.66
N TYR A 197 -8.55 -12.83 -6.92
CA TYR A 197 -9.75 -12.52 -6.13
C TYR A 197 -11.04 -12.85 -6.88
N HIS A 198 -11.04 -12.64 -8.19
CA HIS A 198 -12.15 -12.97 -9.06
C HIS A 198 -11.63 -13.42 -10.41
N PHE A 199 -12.27 -14.43 -11.00
CA PHE A 199 -11.92 -14.97 -12.31
C PHE A 199 -13.18 -15.18 -13.14
N ASP A 200 -13.16 -14.64 -14.35
CA ASP A 200 -14.17 -14.85 -15.38
C ASP A 200 -13.47 -15.03 -16.74
N PRO A 201 -13.49 -16.24 -17.32
CA PRO A 201 -12.79 -16.53 -18.58
C PRO A 201 -13.45 -15.86 -19.79
N ASN A 202 -14.66 -15.30 -19.63
CA ASN A 202 -15.44 -14.71 -20.71
C ASN A 202 -15.52 -13.19 -20.64
N GLU A 203 -15.38 -12.60 -19.45
CA GLU A 203 -15.42 -11.16 -19.24
C GLU A 203 -14.09 -10.66 -18.65
N PRO A 204 -13.17 -10.14 -19.48
CA PRO A 204 -11.87 -9.64 -19.03
C PRO A 204 -11.97 -8.73 -17.80
N LYS A 205 -12.87 -7.73 -17.83
CA LYS A 205 -12.98 -6.70 -16.79
C LYS A 205 -13.48 -7.20 -15.44
N ASN A 206 -14.04 -8.41 -15.38
CA ASN A 206 -14.47 -9.02 -14.14
C ASN A 206 -13.32 -9.72 -13.40
N ASN A 207 -12.14 -9.86 -14.01
CA ASN A 207 -11.00 -10.49 -13.35
C ASN A 207 -10.31 -9.51 -12.41
N VAL A 208 -9.93 -9.96 -11.22
CA VAL A 208 -9.26 -9.12 -10.22
C VAL A 208 -8.05 -9.84 -9.66
N VAL A 209 -6.87 -9.27 -9.92
CA VAL A 209 -5.59 -9.73 -9.36
C VAL A 209 -4.96 -8.65 -8.49
N LYS A 210 -4.21 -9.07 -7.46
CA LYS A 210 -3.47 -8.16 -6.59
C LYS A 210 -2.08 -8.67 -6.25
N VAL A 211 -1.11 -7.76 -6.29
CA VAL A 211 0.29 -8.06 -5.95
C VAL A 211 0.46 -8.17 -4.43
N THR A 212 1.25 -9.15 -3.99
CA THR A 212 1.53 -9.46 -2.57
C THR A 212 3.01 -9.78 -2.33
N ASP A 213 3.34 -10.10 -1.07
CA ASP A 213 4.65 -10.53 -0.58
C ASP A 213 5.83 -9.60 -0.93
N PHE A 214 5.80 -8.43 -0.28
CA PHE A 214 6.87 -7.45 -0.34
C PHE A 214 8.07 -7.77 0.58
N GLY A 215 8.29 -9.04 0.95
CA GLY A 215 9.33 -9.45 1.92
C GLY A 215 10.77 -9.11 1.51
N LEU A 216 11.01 -8.90 0.22
CA LEU A 216 12.29 -8.45 -0.32
C LEU A 216 12.26 -6.98 -0.79
N SER A 217 11.15 -6.28 -0.57
CA SER A 217 11.00 -4.91 -1.02
C SER A 217 11.90 -3.97 -0.25
N ARG A 218 12.57 -3.08 -0.97
CA ARG A 218 13.47 -2.08 -0.43
C ARG A 218 13.11 -0.73 -1.02
N GLY A 219 13.16 0.32 -0.20
CA GLY A 219 13.27 1.68 -0.72
C GLY A 219 14.56 1.76 -1.53
N SER A 220 14.44 1.95 -2.84
CA SER A 220 15.59 1.87 -3.73
C SER A 220 16.27 3.22 -3.86
N THR A 221 17.54 3.28 -3.42
CA THR A 221 18.45 4.41 -3.67
C THR A 221 18.74 4.59 -5.17
N VAL A 222 18.40 3.63 -6.03
CA VAL A 222 18.55 3.76 -7.50
C VAL A 222 17.72 4.94 -8.04
N TYR A 223 16.60 5.27 -7.41
CA TYR A 223 15.81 6.47 -7.75
C TYR A 223 16.40 7.79 -7.21
N LEU A 224 17.46 7.75 -6.40
CA LEU A 224 18.17 8.95 -5.94
C LEU A 224 19.29 9.37 -6.90
N SER A 225 19.67 8.52 -7.86
CA SER A 225 20.73 8.81 -8.83
C SER A 225 20.20 8.92 -10.27
N VAL A 226 19.20 9.79 -10.50
CA VAL A 226 19.01 10.37 -11.84
C VAL A 226 18.63 11.85 -11.68
N SER A 227 19.58 12.65 -11.21
CA SER A 227 19.65 14.07 -11.55
C SER A 227 20.63 14.26 -12.72
N SER A 228 20.39 13.51 -13.80
CA SER A 228 20.96 13.77 -15.11
C SER A 228 20.00 13.20 -16.13
N SER A 229 19.28 14.13 -16.78
CA SER A 229 18.48 13.94 -17.98
C SER A 229 18.94 12.78 -18.85
N ALA A 230 18.14 11.72 -18.92
CA ALA A 230 18.22 10.72 -19.98
C ALA A 230 17.20 11.10 -21.05
N THR A 231 17.69 11.60 -22.17
CA THR A 231 16.93 11.82 -23.40
C THR A 231 16.41 10.46 -23.89
N THR A 232 15.09 10.33 -23.97
CA THR A 232 14.44 9.22 -24.66
C THR A 232 14.65 9.40 -26.15
N THR A 233 15.37 8.46 -26.78
CA THR A 233 15.34 8.30 -28.23
C THR A 233 14.29 7.25 -28.55
N LEU A 234 13.35 7.62 -29.41
CA LEU A 234 12.42 6.72 -30.09
C LEU A 234 13.16 5.63 -30.88
#